data_AF-A0A382G0Z9-F1
#
_entry.id   AF-A0A382G0Z9-F1
#
_cell.length_a   1.000
_cell.length_b   1.000
_cell.length_c   1.000
_cell.angle_alpha   90.00
_cell.angle_beta   90.00
_cell.angle_gamma   90.00
#
_symmetry.space_group_name_H-M   'P 1'
#
loop_
_entity.id
_entity.type
_entity.pdbx_description
1 polymer ?
#
loop_
_entity_poly.entity_id
_entity_poly.type
_entity_poly.pdbx_seq_one_letter_code
_entity_poly.pdbx_strand_id
1 'polypeptide(L)'
;IKFADRLHNMATIKYLSTIKQHPIAVETRDVYVPLAHRLGMAQVKWKLDDLILKTLNPKAYKDIESKLKSSNKQREKYIKIITKSLNDELKNYKIYPEVYGRPKSRSSIYGKMVERGKAFEEIYDILAVRVVVKKVEDCYLALGVLHQIYKPIQERFKDFIATPKSNGYQSIHTTVVGPQGKMIEVQIRTEEMEQTAEIGVAAHWRYKSGEKNSEGMDSHVKWLRELLDILQSEENDPKEFMHLLKIDLFSDEIFVFTPKGDLFQLPVKSTPIDFAYHVHTEIGHNCIGAKVNHKIVPLNTELKNGDNIEILSSKSQTPNYSWLKFAITSKARSHIRRYVNKQEREESVKIGNEILSKSLRRLKMLSQLDLIKESFAKFGLGGKVQLIEAIGKGELSIREILDKIPDSNNIKKDNPPGILSFKRKESKNIKLEGISNIMANFGKC
;
A
#
# COMPACT_ATOMS: atom_id res chain seq x y z
N ILE A 1 -22.57 0.48 -1.44
CA ILE A 1 -23.39 -0.68 -0.98
C ILE A 1 -22.65 -1.50 0.09
N LYS A 2 -21.54 -2.18 -0.21
CA LYS A 2 -20.82 -3.03 0.77
C LYS A 2 -20.41 -2.33 2.07
N PHE A 3 -20.07 -1.04 2.02
CA PHE A 3 -19.84 -0.25 3.23
C PHE A 3 -21.07 -0.07 4.10
N ALA A 4 -22.23 0.16 3.50
CA ALA A 4 -23.49 0.31 4.23
C ALA A 4 -23.90 -1.01 4.88
N ASP A 5 -23.79 -2.12 4.14
CA ASP A 5 -24.00 -3.48 4.64
C ASP A 5 -23.06 -3.79 5.81
N ARG A 6 -21.74 -3.57 5.65
CA ARG A 6 -20.78 -3.79 6.73
C ARG A 6 -21.04 -2.92 7.96
N LEU A 7 -21.43 -1.66 7.75
CA LEU A 7 -21.76 -0.74 8.85
C LEU A 7 -23.02 -1.19 9.59
N HIS A 8 -24.04 -1.69 8.87
CA HIS A 8 -25.21 -2.30 9.47
C HIS A 8 -24.83 -3.54 10.30
N ASN A 9 -24.04 -4.45 9.73
CA ASN A 9 -23.58 -5.67 10.40
C ASN A 9 -22.76 -5.36 11.67
N MET A 10 -21.87 -4.36 11.62
CA MET A 10 -21.11 -3.91 12.79
C MET A 10 -21.99 -3.22 13.85
N ALA A 11 -23.08 -2.55 13.45
CA ALA A 11 -24.00 -1.93 14.39
C ALA A 11 -24.86 -2.97 15.14
N THR A 12 -25.21 -4.08 14.49
CA THR A 12 -26.04 -5.16 15.04
C THR A 12 -25.22 -6.36 15.56
N ILE A 13 -23.89 -6.29 15.49
CA ILE A 13 -22.95 -7.37 15.85
C ILE A 13 -23.14 -7.94 17.26
N LYS A 14 -23.70 -7.15 18.20
CA LYS A 14 -23.92 -7.54 19.60
C LYS A 14 -24.82 -8.78 19.77
N TYR A 15 -25.64 -9.11 18.77
CA TYR A 15 -26.53 -10.27 18.80
C TYR A 15 -25.85 -11.58 18.38
N LEU A 16 -24.62 -11.52 17.85
CA LEU A 16 -23.82 -12.69 17.52
C LEU A 16 -23.03 -13.19 18.74
N SER A 17 -22.60 -14.45 18.74
CA SER A 17 -21.69 -14.97 19.76
C SER A 17 -20.32 -14.27 19.67
N THR A 18 -19.65 -14.08 20.80
CA THR A 18 -18.34 -13.39 20.90
C THR A 18 -17.30 -13.96 19.93
N ILE A 19 -17.30 -15.28 19.73
CA ILE A 19 -16.43 -15.99 18.77
C ILE A 19 -16.66 -15.52 17.33
N LYS A 20 -17.91 -15.22 16.95
CA LYS A 20 -18.25 -14.68 15.61
C LYS A 20 -18.03 -13.17 15.51
N GLN A 21 -18.17 -12.43 16.60
CA GLN A 21 -17.97 -10.97 16.58
C GLN A 21 -16.51 -10.60 16.28
N HIS A 22 -15.56 -11.32 16.86
CA HIS A 22 -14.13 -11.03 16.74
C HIS A 22 -13.62 -11.03 15.28
N PRO A 23 -13.80 -12.10 14.47
CA PRO A 23 -13.30 -12.12 13.09
C PRO A 23 -13.94 -11.04 12.22
N ILE A 24 -15.24 -10.75 12.39
CA ILE A 24 -15.94 -9.70 11.66
C ILE A 24 -15.35 -8.32 11.99
N ALA A 25 -15.08 -8.05 13.27
CA ALA A 25 -14.47 -6.80 13.70
C ALA A 25 -13.03 -6.65 13.20
N VAL A 26 -12.24 -7.73 13.22
CA VAL A 26 -10.87 -7.77 12.68
C VAL A 26 -10.88 -7.52 11.17
N GLU A 27 -11.74 -8.19 10.41
CA GLU A 27 -11.89 -7.97 8.97
C GLU A 27 -12.29 -6.51 8.66
N THR A 28 -13.22 -5.96 9.46
CA THR A 28 -13.65 -4.57 9.31
C THR A 28 -12.49 -3.60 9.52
N ARG A 29 -11.67 -3.83 10.55
CA ARG A 29 -10.47 -3.04 10.85
C ARG A 29 -9.40 -3.17 9.77
N ASP A 30 -9.17 -4.38 9.29
CA ASP A 30 -8.04 -4.69 8.41
C ASP A 30 -8.34 -4.39 6.94
N VAL A 31 -9.61 -4.37 6.52
CA VAL A 31 -10.00 -4.24 5.10
C VAL A 31 -10.93 -3.04 4.87
N TYR A 32 -12.04 -2.95 5.59
CA TYR A 32 -13.06 -1.94 5.31
C TYR A 32 -12.66 -0.55 5.76
N VAL A 33 -12.12 -0.39 6.97
CA VAL A 33 -11.68 0.92 7.48
C VAL A 33 -10.63 1.58 6.58
N PRO A 34 -9.55 0.88 6.18
CA PRO A 34 -8.55 1.44 5.28
C PRO A 34 -9.11 1.76 3.90
N LEU A 35 -9.98 0.91 3.36
CA LEU A 35 -10.63 1.17 2.07
C LEU A 35 -11.54 2.40 2.14
N ALA A 36 -12.29 2.57 3.23
CA ALA A 36 -13.08 3.78 3.46
C ALA A 36 -12.19 5.03 3.58
N HIS A 37 -11.02 4.91 4.23
CA HIS A 37 -10.05 6.00 4.34
C HIS A 37 -9.49 6.44 2.99
N ARG A 38 -9.07 5.48 2.16
CA ARG A 38 -8.55 5.72 0.79
C ARG A 38 -9.60 6.35 -0.13
N LEU A 39 -10.86 5.96 0.02
CA LEU A 39 -11.98 6.55 -0.72
C LEU A 39 -12.48 7.89 -0.13
N GLY A 40 -11.81 8.43 0.89
CA GLY A 40 -12.18 9.70 1.53
C GLY A 40 -13.47 9.65 2.34
N MET A 41 -14.04 8.47 2.59
CA MET A 41 -15.30 8.30 3.34
C MET A 41 -15.06 8.36 4.85
N ALA A 42 -14.66 9.52 5.35
CA ALA A 42 -14.25 9.70 6.74
C ALA A 42 -15.39 9.41 7.73
N GLN A 43 -16.64 9.76 7.39
CA GLN A 43 -17.79 9.48 8.25
C GLN A 43 -18.01 7.97 8.43
N VAL A 44 -17.87 7.19 7.35
CA VAL A 44 -17.97 5.72 7.40
C VAL A 44 -16.81 5.14 8.19
N LYS A 45 -15.59 5.60 7.92
CA LYS A 45 -14.38 5.18 8.62
C LYS A 45 -14.54 5.31 10.14
N TRP A 46 -14.86 6.51 10.64
CA TRP A 46 -14.95 6.75 12.09
C TRP A 46 -16.07 5.97 12.75
N LYS A 47 -17.22 5.79 12.07
CA LYS A 47 -18.32 4.96 12.58
C LYS A 47 -17.88 3.50 12.71
N LEU A 48 -17.19 2.94 11.70
CA LEU A 48 -16.66 1.58 11.76
C LEU A 48 -15.60 1.45 12.86
N ASP A 49 -14.65 2.39 12.97
CA ASP A 49 -13.61 2.37 13.99
C ASP A 49 -14.17 2.39 15.42
N ASP A 50 -15.19 3.22 15.69
CA ASP A 50 -15.85 3.26 17.00
C ASP A 50 -16.59 1.95 17.31
N LEU A 51 -17.23 1.33 16.31
CA LEU A 51 -17.88 0.03 16.45
C LEU A 51 -16.86 -1.10 16.69
N ILE A 52 -15.72 -1.06 16.00
CA ILE A 52 -14.60 -2.00 16.20
C ILE A 52 -14.03 -1.87 17.62
N LEU A 53 -13.80 -0.64 18.10
CA LEU A 53 -13.31 -0.43 19.46
C LEU A 53 -14.32 -0.98 20.48
N LYS A 54 -15.62 -0.75 20.25
CA LYS A 54 -16.69 -1.25 21.11
C LYS A 54 -16.75 -2.77 21.17
N THR A 55 -16.46 -3.47 20.08
CA THR A 55 -16.48 -4.95 20.03
C THR A 55 -15.19 -5.57 20.54
N LEU A 56 -14.03 -5.07 20.12
CA LEU A 56 -12.73 -5.63 20.47
C LEU A 56 -12.27 -5.25 21.88
N ASN A 57 -12.57 -4.01 22.33
CA ASN A 57 -12.19 -3.53 23.65
C ASN A 57 -13.32 -2.70 24.31
N PRO A 58 -14.39 -3.38 24.79
CA PRO A 58 -15.56 -2.71 25.36
C PRO A 58 -15.25 -1.92 26.64
N LYS A 59 -14.23 -2.31 27.41
CA LYS A 59 -13.83 -1.62 28.64
C LYS A 59 -13.25 -0.23 28.32
N ALA A 60 -12.29 -0.18 27.39
CA ALA A 60 -11.70 1.09 26.95
C ALA A 60 -12.73 2.02 26.30
N TYR A 61 -13.64 1.46 25.49
CA TYR A 61 -14.74 2.24 24.90
C TYR A 61 -15.60 2.92 25.97
N LYS A 62 -16.02 2.18 27.00
CA LYS A 62 -16.85 2.71 28.10
C LYS A 62 -16.14 3.77 28.94
N ASP A 63 -14.84 3.59 29.22
CA ASP A 63 -14.05 4.57 29.98
C ASP A 63 -13.90 5.90 29.21
N ILE A 64 -13.60 5.84 27.91
CA ILE A 64 -13.53 7.05 27.08
C ILE A 64 -14.91 7.71 26.98
N GLU A 65 -15.98 6.92 26.87
CA GLU A 65 -17.34 7.45 26.81
C GLU A 65 -17.74 8.20 28.09
N SER A 66 -17.41 7.68 29.28
CA SER A 66 -17.71 8.35 30.55
C SER A 66 -16.94 9.67 30.71
N LYS A 67 -15.64 9.66 30.38
CA LYS A 67 -14.76 10.85 30.43
C LYS A 67 -15.16 11.93 29.42
N LEU A 68 -15.62 11.54 28.24
CA LEU A 68 -16.18 12.50 27.27
C LEU A 68 -17.48 13.12 27.76
N LYS A 69 -18.36 12.35 28.41
CA LYS A 69 -19.62 12.86 28.96
C LYS A 69 -19.39 13.86 30.09
N SER A 70 -18.44 13.60 30.99
CA SER A 70 -18.14 14.51 32.11
C SER A 70 -17.55 15.85 31.63
N SER A 71 -16.73 15.84 30.59
CA SER A 71 -16.07 17.04 30.05
C SER A 71 -16.92 17.84 29.04
N ASN A 72 -18.08 17.33 28.60
CA ASN A 72 -18.81 17.92 27.48
C ASN A 72 -19.24 19.38 27.70
N LYS A 73 -19.80 19.70 28.86
CA LYS A 73 -20.24 21.08 29.19
C LYS A 73 -19.09 22.10 29.16
N GLN A 74 -17.92 21.71 29.66
CA GLN A 74 -16.74 22.57 29.66
C GLN A 74 -16.23 22.81 28.24
N ARG A 75 -16.19 21.75 27.41
CA ARG A 75 -15.79 21.84 26.00
C ARG A 75 -16.72 22.75 25.20
N GLU A 76 -18.04 22.59 25.34
CA GLU A 76 -19.01 23.43 24.63
C GLU A 76 -18.87 24.91 24.98
N LYS A 77 -18.68 25.24 26.27
CA LYS A 77 -18.42 26.62 26.71
C LYS A 77 -17.15 27.17 26.07
N TYR A 78 -16.08 26.38 26.06
CA TYR A 78 -14.80 26.78 25.49
C TYR A 78 -14.89 27.03 23.98
N ILE A 79 -15.55 26.13 23.24
CA ILE A 79 -15.79 26.27 21.80
C ILE A 79 -16.60 27.53 21.52
N LYS A 80 -17.64 27.83 22.30
CA LYS A 80 -18.45 29.05 22.14
C LYS A 80 -17.62 30.33 22.28
N ILE A 81 -16.65 30.36 23.21
CA ILE A 81 -15.75 31.53 23.38
C ILE A 81 -14.97 31.76 22.10
N ILE A 82 -14.35 30.71 21.56
CA ILE A 82 -13.52 30.81 20.34
C ILE A 82 -14.37 31.15 19.12
N THR A 83 -15.51 30.49 18.96
CA THR A 83 -16.48 30.77 17.89
C THR A 83 -16.89 32.23 17.91
N LYS A 84 -17.19 32.79 19.09
CA LYS A 84 -17.58 34.20 19.21
C LYS A 84 -16.44 35.13 18.79
N SER A 85 -15.23 34.94 19.33
CA SER A 85 -14.06 35.76 18.97
C SER A 85 -13.75 35.72 17.48
N LEU A 86 -13.78 34.54 16.85
CA LEU A 86 -13.53 34.40 15.41
C LEU A 86 -14.63 35.05 14.56
N ASN A 87 -15.90 34.84 14.92
CA ASN A 87 -17.02 35.41 14.18
C ASN A 87 -17.07 36.94 14.27
N ASP A 88 -16.73 37.51 15.43
CA ASP A 88 -16.75 38.96 15.60
C ASP A 88 -15.65 39.64 14.78
N GLU A 89 -14.46 39.05 14.68
CA GLU A 89 -13.37 39.59 13.87
C GLU A 89 -13.59 39.38 12.37
N LEU A 90 -14.11 38.21 11.97
CA LEU A 90 -14.35 37.89 10.55
C LEU A 90 -15.50 38.70 9.92
N LYS A 91 -16.44 39.19 10.74
CA LYS A 91 -17.47 40.15 10.29
C LYS A 91 -16.86 41.43 9.71
N ASN A 92 -15.74 41.91 10.25
CA ASN A 92 -15.07 43.11 9.76
C ASN A 92 -14.59 42.94 8.31
N TYR A 93 -14.29 41.71 7.92
CA TYR A 93 -13.89 41.32 6.56
C TYR A 93 -15.06 40.86 5.69
N LYS A 94 -16.31 41.01 6.16
CA LYS A 94 -17.54 40.54 5.49
C LYS A 94 -17.58 39.03 5.21
N ILE A 95 -16.88 38.25 6.04
CA ILE A 95 -16.90 36.78 5.98
C ILE A 95 -17.79 36.25 7.10
N TYR A 96 -18.71 35.36 6.73
CA TYR A 96 -19.64 34.70 7.65
C TYR A 96 -19.36 33.20 7.68
N PRO A 97 -18.36 32.74 8.45
CA PRO A 97 -18.03 31.33 8.52
C PRO A 97 -19.01 30.55 9.39
N GLU A 98 -19.16 29.26 9.11
CA GLU A 98 -19.75 28.32 10.06
C GLU A 98 -18.64 27.76 10.95
N VAL A 99 -18.65 28.14 12.23
CA VAL A 99 -17.64 27.70 13.20
C VAL A 99 -18.27 26.81 14.25
N TYR A 100 -17.86 25.54 14.29
CA TYR A 100 -18.38 24.57 15.24
C TYR A 100 -17.29 23.63 15.79
N GLY A 101 -17.61 23.02 16.93
CA GLY A 101 -16.76 22.03 17.55
C GLY A 101 -16.76 20.71 16.79
N ARG A 102 -15.58 20.19 16.43
CA ARG A 102 -15.46 18.86 15.85
C ARG A 102 -15.29 17.82 16.97
N PRO A 103 -16.26 16.93 17.21
CA PRO A 103 -16.06 15.81 18.12
C PRO A 103 -15.03 14.84 17.52
N LYS A 104 -14.05 14.42 18.31
CA LYS A 104 -13.15 13.32 17.94
C LYS A 104 -13.82 11.98 18.22
N SER A 105 -13.60 11.00 17.34
CA SER A 105 -14.12 9.64 17.53
C SER A 105 -13.46 8.98 18.74
N ARG A 106 -14.14 8.02 19.38
CA ARG A 106 -13.62 7.34 20.59
C ARG A 106 -12.38 6.53 20.23
N SER A 107 -12.43 5.86 19.09
CA SER A 107 -11.31 5.17 18.44
C SER A 107 -10.09 6.07 18.24
N SER A 108 -10.27 7.29 17.74
CA SER A 108 -9.15 8.23 17.54
C SER A 108 -8.52 8.69 18.85
N ILE A 109 -9.36 8.90 19.89
CA ILE A 109 -8.86 9.26 21.23
C ILE A 109 -8.08 8.09 21.82
N TYR A 110 -8.64 6.88 21.76
CA TYR A 110 -7.97 5.67 22.22
C TYR A 110 -6.63 5.44 21.51
N GLY A 111 -6.62 5.56 20.18
CA GLY A 111 -5.40 5.42 19.38
C GLY A 111 -4.31 6.39 19.84
N LYS A 112 -4.65 7.67 20.06
CA LYS A 112 -3.71 8.68 20.57
C LYS A 112 -3.22 8.40 22.00
N MET A 113 -4.08 7.87 22.87
CA MET A 113 -3.69 7.47 24.24
C MET A 113 -2.63 6.37 24.18
N VAL A 114 -2.87 5.36 23.35
CA VAL A 114 -1.97 4.21 23.20
C VAL A 114 -0.67 4.60 22.53
N GLU A 115 -0.72 5.36 21.42
CA GLU A 115 0.47 5.77 20.66
C GLU A 115 1.40 6.67 21.48
N ARG A 116 0.84 7.58 22.29
CA ARG A 116 1.63 8.54 23.08
C ARG A 116 1.91 8.08 24.51
N GLY A 117 1.30 6.97 24.95
CA GLY A 117 1.37 6.51 26.34
C GLY A 117 0.83 7.52 27.36
N LYS A 118 -0.15 8.34 26.97
CA LYS A 118 -0.67 9.45 27.81
C LYS A 118 -2.07 9.18 28.34
N ALA A 119 -2.34 9.72 29.53
CA ALA A 119 -3.67 9.73 30.13
C ALA A 119 -4.65 10.61 29.33
N PHE A 120 -5.95 10.41 29.53
CA PHE A 120 -7.00 11.13 28.80
C PHE A 120 -6.90 12.65 29.01
N GLU A 121 -6.57 13.06 30.24
CA GLU A 121 -6.46 14.45 30.69
C GLU A 121 -5.32 15.21 30.00
N GLU A 122 -4.26 14.50 29.59
CA GLU A 122 -3.08 15.07 28.95
C GLU A 122 -3.21 15.21 27.43
N ILE A 123 -4.30 14.70 26.84
CA ILE A 123 -4.55 14.85 25.42
C ILE A 123 -5.13 16.24 25.17
N TYR A 124 -4.25 17.20 24.95
CA TYR A 124 -4.62 18.57 24.57
C TYR A 124 -5.43 18.61 23.26
N ASP A 125 -5.20 17.65 22.36
CA ASP A 125 -5.82 17.59 21.04
C ASP A 125 -7.32 17.19 21.08
N ILE A 126 -7.97 16.92 22.24
CA ILE A 126 -9.40 16.52 22.22
C ILE A 126 -10.27 17.67 21.69
N LEU A 127 -9.86 18.92 21.89
CA LEU A 127 -10.55 20.11 21.39
C LEU A 127 -10.11 20.43 19.97
N ALA A 128 -11.03 20.23 19.02
CA ALA A 128 -10.86 20.63 17.63
C ALA A 128 -12.02 21.55 17.22
N VAL A 129 -11.69 22.62 16.50
CA VAL A 129 -12.65 23.57 15.95
C VAL A 129 -12.57 23.49 14.43
N ARG A 130 -13.73 23.53 13.79
CA ARG A 130 -13.85 23.54 12.34
C ARG A 130 -14.47 24.86 11.92
N VAL A 131 -13.87 25.47 10.91
CA VAL A 131 -14.27 26.72 10.29
C VAL A 131 -14.57 26.41 8.83
N VAL A 132 -15.84 26.52 8.45
CA VAL A 132 -16.30 26.30 7.07
C VAL A 132 -16.62 27.65 6.45
N VAL A 133 -16.05 27.92 5.29
CA VAL A 133 -16.24 29.17 4.52
C VAL A 133 -16.72 28.87 3.10
N LYS A 134 -17.04 29.91 2.32
CA LYS A 134 -17.55 29.74 0.95
C LYS A 134 -16.44 29.60 -0.07
N LYS A 135 -15.40 30.44 0.02
CA LYS A 135 -14.30 30.47 -0.97
C LYS A 135 -12.97 30.02 -0.38
N VAL A 136 -12.05 29.63 -1.26
CA VAL A 136 -10.69 29.25 -0.87
C VAL A 136 -9.91 30.46 -0.35
N GLU A 137 -10.09 31.64 -0.94
CA GLU A 137 -9.53 32.91 -0.46
C GLU A 137 -9.88 33.17 1.01
N ASP A 138 -11.15 32.95 1.35
CA ASP A 138 -11.67 33.12 2.71
C ASP A 138 -11.01 32.14 3.71
N CYS A 139 -10.51 30.99 3.24
CA CYS A 139 -9.80 30.04 4.11
C CYS A 139 -8.48 30.63 4.62
N TYR A 140 -7.73 31.28 3.72
CA TYR A 140 -6.46 31.93 4.07
C TYR A 140 -6.68 33.22 4.86
N LEU A 141 -7.74 33.97 4.57
CA LEU A 141 -8.10 35.13 5.37
C LEU A 141 -8.50 34.73 6.80
N ALA A 142 -9.31 33.67 6.94
CA ALA A 142 -9.67 33.12 8.24
C ALA A 142 -8.46 32.58 9.01
N LEU A 143 -7.47 31.99 8.31
CA LEU A 143 -6.20 31.59 8.91
C LEU A 143 -5.44 32.80 9.46
N GLY A 144 -5.32 33.88 8.68
CA GLY A 144 -4.63 35.10 9.09
C GLY A 144 -5.28 35.73 10.32
N VAL A 145 -6.61 35.86 10.32
CA VAL A 145 -7.38 36.37 11.47
C VAL A 145 -7.19 35.48 12.70
N LEU A 146 -7.20 34.16 12.53
CA LEU A 146 -6.96 33.23 13.63
C LEU A 146 -5.57 33.42 14.26
N HIS A 147 -4.52 33.60 13.44
CA HIS A 147 -3.14 33.80 13.90
C HIS A 147 -2.91 35.18 14.53
N GLN A 148 -3.73 36.17 14.19
CA GLN A 148 -3.73 37.49 14.85
C GLN A 148 -4.31 37.42 16.26
N ILE A 149 -5.39 36.63 16.46
CA ILE A 149 -6.05 36.48 17.76
C ILE A 149 -5.28 35.52 18.67
N TYR A 150 -4.76 34.42 18.11
CA TYR A 150 -4.12 33.35 18.87
C TYR A 150 -2.75 33.00 18.29
N LYS A 151 -1.75 32.86 19.17
CA LYS A 151 -0.38 32.54 18.77
C LYS A 151 -0.31 31.13 18.15
N PRO A 152 0.19 30.97 16.90
CA PRO A 152 0.31 29.67 16.25
C PRO A 152 1.53 28.88 16.72
N ILE A 153 1.43 27.55 16.66
CA ILE A 153 2.53 26.62 16.83
C ILE A 153 3.01 26.21 15.44
N GLN A 154 4.16 26.73 15.01
CA GLN A 154 4.67 26.61 13.64
C GLN A 154 4.79 25.15 13.16
N GLU A 155 5.32 24.26 14.00
CA GLU A 155 5.50 22.83 13.65
C GLU A 155 4.18 22.08 13.40
N ARG A 156 3.04 22.66 13.80
CA ARG A 156 1.71 22.06 13.70
C ARG A 156 0.80 22.78 12.70
N PHE A 157 1.42 23.43 11.72
CA PHE A 157 0.73 23.99 10.56
C PHE A 157 0.86 23.05 9.35
N LYS A 158 -0.24 22.76 8.67
CA LYS A 158 -0.27 21.95 7.44
C LYS A 158 -1.30 22.52 6.48
N ASP A 159 -0.89 22.76 5.24
CA ASP A 159 -1.76 23.25 4.18
C ASP A 159 -2.11 22.12 3.20
N PHE A 160 -3.22 21.43 3.46
CA PHE A 160 -3.74 20.41 2.55
C PHE A 160 -4.62 21.00 1.43
N ILE A 161 -4.83 22.32 1.37
CA ILE A 161 -5.47 22.93 0.21
C ILE A 161 -4.46 22.99 -0.94
N ALA A 162 -3.24 23.49 -0.65
CA ALA A 162 -2.15 23.53 -1.62
C ALA A 162 -1.60 22.13 -1.94
N THR A 163 -1.58 21.23 -0.95
CA THR A 163 -1.12 19.83 -1.11
C THR A 163 -2.20 18.84 -0.68
N PRO A 164 -3.21 18.59 -1.54
CA PRO A 164 -4.28 17.63 -1.23
C PRO A 164 -3.72 16.23 -0.97
N LYS A 165 -4.35 15.51 -0.04
CA LYS A 165 -4.03 14.09 0.18
C LYS A 165 -4.54 13.23 -0.98
N SER A 166 -4.01 12.02 -1.14
CA SER A 166 -4.45 11.06 -2.16
C SER A 166 -5.95 10.76 -2.18
N ASN A 167 -6.59 10.80 -1.02
CA ASN A 167 -8.03 10.58 -0.88
C ASN A 167 -8.89 11.83 -1.19
N GLY A 168 -8.28 12.89 -1.72
CA GLY A 168 -8.95 14.15 -2.07
C GLY A 168 -9.19 15.07 -0.88
N TYR A 169 -8.65 14.75 0.30
CA TYR A 169 -8.82 15.57 1.48
C TYR A 169 -8.09 16.91 1.36
N GLN A 170 -8.85 18.00 1.51
CA GLN A 170 -8.36 19.37 1.51
C GLN A 170 -8.83 20.12 2.76
N SER A 171 -7.90 20.79 3.44
CA SER A 171 -8.15 21.67 4.59
C SER A 171 -6.83 22.30 5.06
N ILE A 172 -6.89 23.50 5.62
CA ILE A 172 -5.79 24.08 6.39
C ILE A 172 -5.91 23.58 7.83
N HIS A 173 -4.83 23.00 8.36
CA HIS A 173 -4.73 22.57 9.76
C HIS A 173 -3.72 23.44 10.48
N THR A 174 -4.12 24.02 11.60
CA THR A 174 -3.22 24.82 12.43
C THR A 174 -3.51 24.55 13.90
N THR A 175 -2.45 24.41 14.71
CA THR A 175 -2.60 24.39 16.16
C THR A 175 -2.25 25.75 16.73
N VAL A 176 -3.13 26.32 17.54
CA VAL A 176 -2.92 27.62 18.20
C VAL A 176 -3.02 27.46 19.72
N VAL A 177 -2.38 28.37 20.46
CA VAL A 177 -2.54 28.48 21.91
C VAL A 177 -3.77 29.34 22.18
N GLY A 178 -4.86 28.69 22.60
CA GLY A 178 -6.13 29.34 22.88
C GLY A 178 -6.21 29.96 24.28
N PRO A 179 -7.41 30.43 24.66
CA PRO A 179 -7.66 31.00 25.98
C PRO A 179 -7.25 30.03 27.09
N GLN A 180 -6.72 30.52 28.22
CA GLN A 180 -6.26 29.68 29.34
C GLN A 180 -5.05 28.77 28.99
N GLY A 181 -4.32 29.06 27.91
CA GLY A 181 -3.07 28.36 27.55
C GLY A 181 -3.27 26.95 26.97
N LYS A 182 -4.51 26.56 26.65
CA LYS A 182 -4.80 25.24 26.06
C LYS A 182 -4.55 25.26 24.56
N MET A 183 -3.87 24.24 24.05
CA MET A 183 -3.70 24.04 22.61
C MET A 183 -5.02 23.64 21.96
N ILE A 184 -5.28 24.19 20.76
CA ILE A 184 -6.49 23.94 19.98
C ILE A 184 -6.09 23.66 18.55
N GLU A 185 -6.58 22.55 18.00
CA GLU A 185 -6.48 22.24 16.58
C GLU A 185 -7.64 22.92 15.84
N VAL A 186 -7.34 23.82 14.90
CA VAL A 186 -8.32 24.48 14.05
C VAL A 186 -8.17 23.97 12.63
N GLN A 187 -9.30 23.62 12.01
CA GLN A 187 -9.38 23.15 10.64
C GLN A 187 -10.24 24.12 9.83
N ILE A 188 -9.67 24.68 8.77
CA ILE A 188 -10.33 25.67 7.91
C ILE A 188 -10.48 25.07 6.52
N ARG A 189 -11.66 25.19 5.91
CA ARG A 189 -11.96 24.68 4.57
C ARG A 189 -13.26 25.25 4.00
N THR A 190 -13.51 24.99 2.73
CA THR A 190 -14.78 25.38 2.09
C THR A 190 -15.90 24.38 2.36
N GLU A 191 -17.15 24.77 2.07
CA GLU A 191 -18.31 23.87 2.09
C GLU A 191 -18.13 22.65 1.16
N GLU A 192 -17.55 22.85 -0.02
CA GLU A 192 -17.25 21.75 -0.96
C GLU A 192 -16.21 20.79 -0.38
N MET A 193 -15.11 21.34 0.16
CA MET A 193 -14.07 20.55 0.83
C MET A 193 -14.59 19.81 2.07
N GLU A 194 -15.57 20.38 2.79
CA GLU A 194 -16.26 19.73 3.89
C GLU A 194 -16.97 18.47 3.40
N GLN A 195 -17.80 18.59 2.37
CA GLN A 195 -18.56 17.46 1.82
C GLN A 195 -17.64 16.37 1.27
N THR A 196 -16.61 16.75 0.51
CA THR A 196 -15.61 15.81 -0.02
C THR A 196 -14.87 15.11 1.12
N ALA A 197 -14.54 15.81 2.21
CA ALA A 197 -13.88 15.17 3.34
C ALA A 197 -14.77 14.27 4.19
N GLU A 198 -16.10 14.48 4.21
CA GLU A 198 -17.02 13.64 4.99
C GLU A 198 -17.46 12.39 4.21
N ILE A 199 -17.77 12.56 2.92
CA ILE A 199 -18.44 11.56 2.08
C ILE A 199 -17.50 11.04 0.97
N GLY A 200 -16.34 11.66 0.76
CA GLY A 200 -15.30 11.17 -0.14
C GLY A 200 -15.72 11.17 -1.61
N VAL A 201 -15.34 10.11 -2.32
CA VAL A 201 -15.67 9.89 -3.74
C VAL A 201 -17.19 9.99 -4.01
N ALA A 202 -18.04 9.65 -3.04
CA ALA A 202 -19.49 9.75 -3.20
C ALA A 202 -20.03 11.20 -3.21
N ALA A 203 -19.28 12.18 -2.68
CA ALA A 203 -19.64 13.60 -2.79
C ALA A 203 -19.54 14.09 -4.24
N HIS A 204 -18.46 13.70 -4.94
CA HIS A 204 -18.23 14.05 -6.34
C HIS A 204 -19.32 13.48 -7.27
N TRP A 205 -19.81 12.27 -7.01
CA TRP A 205 -20.93 11.68 -7.78
C TRP A 205 -22.20 12.52 -7.67
N ARG A 206 -22.56 12.96 -6.45
CA ARG A 206 -23.80 13.72 -6.22
C ARG A 206 -23.79 15.08 -6.93
N TYR A 207 -22.65 15.77 -6.92
CA TYR A 207 -22.50 17.11 -7.52
C TYR A 207 -22.38 17.09 -9.06
N LYS A 208 -21.68 16.11 -9.64
CA LYS A 208 -21.44 16.05 -11.10
C LYS A 208 -22.52 15.33 -11.90
N SER A 209 -23.65 14.97 -11.28
CA SER A 209 -24.83 14.41 -11.96
C SER A 209 -25.43 15.32 -13.06
N GLY A 210 -24.97 16.58 -13.18
CA GLY A 210 -25.47 17.56 -14.15
C GLY A 210 -24.49 18.02 -15.25
N GLU A 211 -23.17 17.78 -15.13
CA GLU A 211 -22.18 18.26 -16.12
C GLU A 211 -21.14 17.18 -16.49
N LYS A 212 -20.86 17.06 -17.80
CA LYS A 212 -20.06 16.04 -18.49
C LYS A 212 -18.53 16.04 -18.17
N ASN A 213 -18.11 16.30 -16.93
CA ASN A 213 -16.68 16.27 -16.56
C ASN A 213 -16.36 15.12 -15.59
N SER A 214 -16.31 13.90 -16.12
CA SER A 214 -15.99 12.63 -15.43
C SER A 214 -14.51 12.43 -15.07
N GLU A 215 -13.63 13.39 -15.33
CA GLU A 215 -12.17 13.18 -15.17
C GLU A 215 -11.71 13.08 -13.71
N GLY A 216 -12.33 13.83 -12.79
CA GLY A 216 -11.91 13.86 -11.37
C GLY A 216 -12.29 12.62 -10.55
N MET A 217 -13.28 11.85 -10.98
CA MET A 217 -13.65 10.59 -10.30
C MET A 217 -12.72 9.44 -10.70
N ASP A 218 -12.19 9.50 -11.93
CA ASP A 218 -11.36 8.44 -12.48
C ASP A 218 -10.01 8.37 -11.79
N SER A 219 -9.45 9.49 -11.33
CA SER A 219 -8.18 9.54 -10.60
C SER A 219 -8.22 8.83 -9.23
N HIS A 220 -9.30 9.00 -8.45
CA HIS A 220 -9.44 8.38 -7.12
C HIS A 220 -9.71 6.87 -7.16
N VAL A 221 -10.22 6.36 -8.28
CA VAL A 221 -10.48 4.91 -8.50
C VAL A 221 -9.38 4.26 -9.33
N LYS A 222 -8.53 5.05 -10.01
CA LYS A 222 -7.43 4.57 -10.85
C LYS A 222 -6.52 3.59 -10.12
N TRP A 223 -6.11 3.91 -8.89
CA TRP A 223 -5.24 3.02 -8.10
C TRP A 223 -5.89 1.65 -7.83
N LEU A 224 -7.21 1.61 -7.62
CA LEU A 224 -7.94 0.36 -7.39
C LEU A 224 -8.06 -0.45 -8.69
N ARG A 225 -8.23 0.22 -9.84
CA ARG A 225 -8.21 -0.44 -11.15
C ARG A 225 -6.81 -0.94 -11.50
N GLU A 226 -5.78 -0.12 -11.31
CA GLU A 226 -4.39 -0.53 -11.51
C GLU A 226 -4.03 -1.74 -10.62
N LEU A 227 -4.48 -1.74 -9.36
CA LEU A 227 -4.31 -2.89 -8.48
C LEU A 227 -5.06 -4.11 -9.05
N LEU A 228 -6.31 -3.96 -9.47
CA LEU A 228 -7.09 -5.05 -10.09
C LEU A 228 -6.43 -5.57 -11.37
N ASP A 229 -5.90 -4.70 -12.23
CA ASP A 229 -5.24 -5.05 -13.48
C ASP A 229 -3.94 -5.81 -13.21
N ILE A 230 -3.13 -5.35 -12.25
CA ILE A 230 -1.94 -6.07 -11.78
C ILE A 230 -2.33 -7.48 -11.33
N LEU A 231 -3.48 -7.65 -10.67
CA LEU A 231 -3.94 -8.93 -10.13
C LEU A 231 -4.61 -9.84 -11.17
N GLN A 232 -5.28 -9.26 -12.17
CA GLN A 232 -5.88 -10.00 -13.28
C GLN A 232 -4.82 -10.55 -14.24
N SER A 233 -3.61 -9.96 -14.23
CA SER A 233 -2.58 -10.24 -15.23
C SER A 233 -1.78 -11.54 -15.09
N GLU A 234 -2.01 -12.37 -14.05
CA GLU A 234 -1.80 -13.85 -14.00
C GLU A 234 -1.73 -14.40 -12.56
N GLU A 235 -2.07 -15.68 -12.39
CA GLU A 235 -2.06 -16.57 -11.20
C GLU A 235 -1.51 -15.97 -9.88
N ASN A 236 -2.38 -15.66 -8.90
CA ASN A 236 -1.91 -15.24 -7.58
C ASN A 236 -2.69 -15.84 -6.41
N ASP A 237 -1.92 -16.28 -5.41
CA ASP A 237 -2.38 -16.72 -4.09
C ASP A 237 -3.22 -15.60 -3.43
N PRO A 238 -4.46 -15.87 -2.97
CA PRO A 238 -5.28 -14.90 -2.26
C PRO A 238 -4.59 -14.22 -1.07
N LYS A 239 -3.60 -14.90 -0.45
CA LYS A 239 -2.79 -14.33 0.63
C LYS A 239 -1.89 -13.19 0.16
N GLU A 240 -1.29 -13.36 -1.01
CA GLU A 240 -0.43 -12.35 -1.62
C GLU A 240 -1.25 -11.13 -2.04
N PHE A 241 -2.43 -11.34 -2.61
CA PHE A 241 -3.37 -10.27 -2.90
C PHE A 241 -3.68 -9.45 -1.63
N MET A 242 -4.03 -10.12 -0.54
CA MET A 242 -4.34 -9.45 0.72
C MET A 242 -3.13 -8.67 1.26
N HIS A 243 -1.91 -9.19 1.08
CA HIS A 243 -0.70 -8.50 1.48
C HIS A 243 -0.44 -7.23 0.67
N LEU A 244 -0.55 -7.28 -0.66
CA LEU A 244 -0.39 -6.12 -1.54
C LEU A 244 -1.47 -5.06 -1.28
N LEU A 245 -2.72 -5.50 -1.14
CA LEU A 245 -3.84 -4.63 -0.77
C LEU A 245 -3.56 -3.92 0.55
N LYS A 246 -3.06 -4.63 1.57
CA LYS A 246 -2.70 -4.03 2.86
C LYS A 246 -1.60 -2.96 2.71
N ILE A 247 -0.55 -3.21 1.94
CA ILE A 247 0.51 -2.21 1.72
C ILE A 247 -0.05 -0.89 1.18
N ASP A 248 -0.90 -0.96 0.16
CA ASP A 248 -1.45 0.24 -0.50
C ASP A 248 -2.52 0.93 0.36
N LEU A 249 -3.25 0.16 1.18
CA LEU A 249 -4.31 0.66 2.05
C LEU A 249 -3.81 1.36 3.33
N PHE A 250 -2.70 0.90 3.91
CA PHE A 250 -2.23 1.30 5.23
C PHE A 250 -1.09 2.31 5.25
N SER A 251 -0.52 2.64 4.10
CA SER A 251 0.62 3.54 4.03
C SER A 251 0.21 5.00 4.23
N ASP A 252 0.77 5.62 5.27
CA ASP A 252 0.91 7.07 5.32
C ASP A 252 1.71 7.54 4.10
N GLU A 253 1.54 8.78 3.67
CA GLU A 253 2.14 9.28 2.42
C GLU A 253 3.21 10.33 2.69
N ILE A 254 4.27 10.27 1.90
CA ILE A 254 5.30 11.29 1.78
C ILE A 254 5.18 11.96 0.42
N PHE A 255 5.51 13.25 0.38
CA PHE A 255 5.60 14.04 -0.81
C PHE A 255 7.07 14.20 -1.20
N VAL A 256 7.41 13.85 -2.43
CA VAL A 256 8.76 13.95 -2.98
C VAL A 256 8.73 14.73 -4.27
N PHE A 257 9.81 15.41 -4.61
CA PHE A 257 9.89 16.30 -5.75
C PHE A 257 10.83 15.76 -6.82
N THR A 258 10.51 16.00 -8.10
CA THR A 258 11.50 15.87 -9.18
C THR A 258 12.41 17.10 -9.20
N PRO A 259 13.58 17.03 -9.87
CA PRO A 259 14.42 18.21 -10.09
C PRO A 259 13.73 19.30 -10.92
N LYS A 260 12.64 18.95 -11.63
CA LYS A 260 11.80 19.89 -12.39
C LYS A 260 10.74 20.59 -11.52
N GLY A 261 10.57 20.16 -10.27
CA GLY A 261 9.55 20.68 -9.35
C GLY A 261 8.23 19.92 -9.35
N ASP A 262 8.13 18.80 -10.06
CA ASP A 262 6.91 17.98 -10.06
C ASP A 262 6.76 17.26 -8.71
N LEU A 263 5.55 17.30 -8.14
CA LEU A 263 5.23 16.68 -6.86
C LEU A 263 4.70 15.26 -7.05
N PHE A 264 5.32 14.29 -6.40
CA PHE A 264 4.90 12.90 -6.37
C PHE A 264 4.54 12.45 -4.97
N GLN A 265 3.51 11.59 -4.86
CA GLN A 265 3.06 10.98 -3.62
C GLN A 265 3.53 9.54 -3.57
N LEU A 266 4.19 9.16 -2.47
CA LEU A 266 4.67 7.81 -2.24
C LEU A 266 4.32 7.35 -0.83
N PRO A 267 4.22 6.04 -0.57
CA PRO A 267 4.03 5.54 0.78
C PRO A 267 5.24 5.82 1.68
N VAL A 268 5.02 5.99 2.98
CA VAL A 268 6.07 6.15 3.99
C VAL A 268 7.02 4.95 3.93
N LYS A 269 8.32 5.24 4.13
CA LYS A 269 9.46 4.33 3.95
C LYS A 269 9.79 3.97 2.50
N SER A 270 9.09 4.54 1.51
CA SER A 270 9.42 4.29 0.11
C SER A 270 10.89 4.55 -0.18
N THR A 271 11.41 3.79 -1.13
CA THR A 271 12.79 3.88 -1.57
C THR A 271 12.90 4.56 -2.94
N PRO A 272 14.09 4.98 -3.38
CA PRO A 272 14.29 5.48 -4.73
C PRO A 272 13.82 4.52 -5.84
N ILE A 273 13.82 3.20 -5.59
CA ILE A 273 13.27 2.22 -6.52
C ILE A 273 11.75 2.37 -6.66
N ASP A 274 11.05 2.55 -5.55
CA ASP A 274 9.61 2.78 -5.57
C ASP A 274 9.27 4.04 -6.37
N PHE A 275 10.05 5.11 -6.19
CA PHE A 275 9.93 6.33 -7.00
C PHE A 275 10.18 6.07 -8.49
N ALA A 276 11.24 5.32 -8.84
CA ALA A 276 11.57 5.00 -10.23
C ALA A 276 10.42 4.25 -10.94
N TYR A 277 9.85 3.22 -10.30
CA TYR A 277 8.70 2.47 -10.82
C TYR A 277 7.40 3.28 -10.82
N HIS A 278 7.27 4.25 -9.91
CA HIS A 278 6.15 5.18 -9.91
C HIS A 278 6.18 6.07 -11.15
N VAL A 279 7.35 6.63 -11.50
CA VAL A 279 7.54 7.46 -12.70
C VAL A 279 7.34 6.65 -13.98
N HIS A 280 8.08 5.56 -14.16
CA HIS A 280 7.91 4.68 -15.32
C HIS A 280 8.51 3.30 -15.07
N THR A 281 7.89 2.25 -15.58
CA THR A 281 8.36 0.87 -15.40
C THR A 281 9.76 0.63 -15.99
N GLU A 282 10.06 1.22 -17.15
CA GLU A 282 11.39 1.14 -17.77
C GLU A 282 12.47 1.88 -16.96
N ILE A 283 12.14 3.00 -16.33
CA ILE A 283 13.07 3.73 -15.45
C ILE A 283 13.34 2.89 -14.20
N GLY A 284 12.29 2.24 -13.66
CA GLY A 284 12.41 1.26 -12.58
C GLY A 284 13.32 0.09 -12.94
N HIS A 285 13.11 -0.54 -14.10
CA HIS A 285 13.95 -1.67 -14.56
C HIS A 285 15.42 -1.29 -14.72
N ASN A 286 15.68 -0.11 -15.25
CA ASN A 286 17.02 0.34 -15.62
C ASN A 286 17.69 1.18 -14.53
N CYS A 287 17.16 1.19 -13.30
CA CYS A 287 17.63 2.02 -12.19
C CYS A 287 18.98 1.54 -11.64
N ILE A 288 20.06 2.31 -11.81
CA ILE A 288 21.38 2.02 -11.23
C ILE A 288 21.53 2.64 -9.85
N GLY A 289 21.05 3.87 -9.69
CA GLY A 289 21.29 4.67 -8.51
C GLY A 289 20.35 5.85 -8.43
N ALA A 290 20.41 6.56 -7.31
CA ALA A 290 19.59 7.75 -7.10
C ALA A 290 20.41 8.85 -6.44
N LYS A 291 20.04 10.09 -6.73
CA LYS A 291 20.46 11.25 -5.95
C LYS A 291 19.27 11.78 -5.19
N VAL A 292 19.44 12.00 -3.89
CA VAL A 292 18.48 12.66 -3.03
C VAL A 292 19.10 13.97 -2.57
N ASN A 293 18.42 15.10 -2.83
CA ASN A 293 18.92 16.45 -2.54
C ASN A 293 20.33 16.67 -3.11
N HIS A 294 20.54 16.26 -4.37
CA HIS A 294 21.80 16.30 -5.12
C HIS A 294 22.94 15.42 -4.58
N LYS A 295 22.72 14.60 -3.54
CA LYS A 295 23.71 13.66 -3.02
C LYS A 295 23.40 12.24 -3.48
N ILE A 296 24.41 11.50 -3.94
CA ILE A 296 24.25 10.09 -4.33
C ILE A 296 23.93 9.29 -3.07
N VAL A 297 22.85 8.50 -3.13
CA VAL A 297 22.39 7.64 -2.04
C VAL A 297 22.20 6.21 -2.54
N PRO A 298 22.35 5.20 -1.67
CA PRO A 298 22.04 3.83 -2.06
C PRO A 298 20.54 3.64 -2.28
N LEU A 299 20.19 2.67 -3.14
CA LEU A 299 18.81 2.40 -3.55
C LEU A 299 17.88 1.94 -2.41
N ASN A 300 18.43 1.49 -1.28
CA ASN A 300 17.68 1.09 -0.09
C ASN A 300 17.42 2.24 0.90
N THR A 301 17.81 3.47 0.57
CA THR A 301 17.59 4.63 1.44
C THR A 301 16.10 4.94 1.55
N GLU A 302 15.59 5.11 2.76
CA GLU A 302 14.21 5.57 2.98
C GLU A 302 14.09 7.06 2.62
N LEU A 303 13.11 7.37 1.76
CA LEU A 303 12.79 8.73 1.33
C LEU A 303 12.03 9.48 2.42
N LYS A 304 12.29 10.79 2.53
CA LYS A 304 11.61 11.69 3.47
C LYS A 304 10.72 12.67 2.73
N ASN A 305 9.77 13.21 3.47
CA ASN A 305 8.88 14.24 2.97
C ASN A 305 9.67 15.52 2.62
N GLY A 306 9.54 15.99 1.39
CA GLY A 306 10.24 17.17 0.87
C GLY A 306 11.55 16.87 0.14
N ASP A 307 11.94 15.61 -0.01
CA ASP A 307 13.17 15.25 -0.72
C ASP A 307 13.06 15.47 -2.24
N ASN A 308 14.10 16.04 -2.84
CA ASN A 308 14.27 16.12 -4.29
C ASN A 308 15.00 14.88 -4.80
N ILE A 309 14.38 14.11 -5.71
CA ILE A 309 14.88 12.81 -6.16
C ILE A 309 15.21 12.84 -7.65
N GLU A 310 16.44 12.47 -8.00
CA GLU A 310 16.90 12.25 -9.37
C GLU A 310 17.31 10.78 -9.52
N ILE A 311 16.70 10.07 -10.47
CA ILE A 311 17.03 8.66 -10.76
C ILE A 311 18.09 8.59 -11.86
N LEU A 312 19.13 7.80 -11.61
CA LEU A 312 20.19 7.48 -12.57
C LEU A 312 19.86 6.14 -13.23
N SER A 313 19.61 6.14 -14.54
CA SER A 313 19.25 4.93 -15.30
C SER A 313 20.29 4.56 -16.35
N SER A 314 20.46 3.26 -16.60
CA SER A 314 21.22 2.71 -17.73
C SER A 314 20.56 1.45 -18.28
N LYS A 315 20.65 1.29 -19.60
CA LYS A 315 20.13 0.12 -20.32
C LYS A 315 20.81 -1.21 -19.92
N SER A 316 21.97 -1.16 -19.29
CA SER A 316 22.71 -2.35 -18.85
C SER A 316 22.22 -2.92 -17.51
N GLN A 317 21.48 -2.12 -16.73
CA GLN A 317 21.03 -2.52 -15.41
C GLN A 317 19.70 -3.26 -15.50
N THR A 318 19.60 -4.35 -14.75
CA THR A 318 18.36 -5.13 -14.61
C THR A 318 17.97 -5.29 -13.14
N PRO A 319 16.68 -5.49 -12.84
CA PRO A 319 16.22 -5.79 -11.50
C PRO A 319 16.80 -7.08 -10.95
N ASN A 320 17.06 -7.12 -9.64
CA ASN A 320 17.50 -8.32 -8.94
C ASN A 320 16.55 -8.69 -7.80
N TYR A 321 16.69 -9.91 -7.27
CA TYR A 321 15.85 -10.39 -6.16
C TYR A 321 16.04 -9.56 -4.87
N SER A 322 17.24 -9.03 -4.65
CA SER A 322 17.55 -8.18 -3.50
C SER A 322 16.71 -6.90 -3.45
N TRP A 323 16.25 -6.38 -4.60
CA TRP A 323 15.34 -5.22 -4.63
C TRP A 323 13.99 -5.51 -3.97
N LEU A 324 13.51 -6.76 -3.98
CA LEU A 324 12.27 -7.14 -3.28
C LEU A 324 12.36 -6.99 -1.75
N LYS A 325 13.58 -6.92 -1.18
CA LYS A 325 13.78 -6.75 0.27
C LYS A 325 13.44 -5.33 0.73
N PHE A 326 13.62 -4.34 -0.14
CA PHE A 326 13.44 -2.93 0.21
C PHE A 326 12.44 -2.17 -0.67
N ALA A 327 11.98 -2.75 -1.79
CA ALA A 327 10.83 -2.25 -2.52
C ALA A 327 9.54 -2.39 -1.68
N ILE A 328 8.86 -1.27 -1.47
CA ILE A 328 7.66 -1.21 -0.63
C ILE A 328 6.40 -1.27 -1.46
N THR A 329 6.32 -0.48 -2.54
CA THR A 329 5.09 -0.32 -3.34
C THR A 329 4.69 -1.63 -4.02
N SER A 330 3.38 -1.88 -4.09
CA SER A 330 2.82 -3.05 -4.77
C SER A 330 3.26 -3.11 -6.23
N LYS A 331 3.25 -1.96 -6.92
CA LYS A 331 3.70 -1.78 -8.30
C LYS A 331 5.16 -2.20 -8.47
N ALA A 332 6.10 -1.64 -7.70
CA ALA A 332 7.52 -2.00 -7.82
C ALA A 332 7.74 -3.50 -7.54
N ARG A 333 7.18 -4.02 -6.43
CA ARG A 333 7.35 -5.43 -6.05
C ARG A 333 6.82 -6.37 -7.12
N SER A 334 5.65 -6.08 -7.69
CA SER A 334 5.04 -6.90 -8.75
C SER A 334 5.88 -6.89 -10.02
N HIS A 335 6.30 -5.71 -10.50
CA HIS A 335 7.12 -5.60 -11.70
C HIS A 335 8.51 -6.24 -11.53
N ILE A 336 9.17 -6.03 -10.39
CA ILE A 336 10.46 -6.67 -10.08
C ILE A 336 10.30 -8.19 -10.09
N ARG A 337 9.28 -8.73 -9.39
CA ARG A 337 9.07 -10.17 -9.35
C ARG A 337 8.77 -10.74 -10.73
N ARG A 338 7.92 -10.08 -11.52
CA ARG A 338 7.60 -10.50 -12.88
C ARG A 338 8.85 -10.55 -13.76
N TYR A 339 9.71 -9.54 -13.65
CA TYR A 339 10.96 -9.51 -14.40
C TYR A 339 11.91 -10.64 -13.99
N VAL A 340 12.13 -10.82 -12.68
CA VAL A 340 13.02 -11.86 -12.15
C VAL A 340 12.51 -13.26 -12.50
N ASN A 341 11.21 -13.54 -12.32
CA ASN A 341 10.62 -14.83 -12.69
C ASN A 341 10.74 -15.11 -14.19
N LYS A 342 10.57 -14.08 -15.03
CA LYS A 342 10.76 -14.22 -16.48
C LYS A 342 12.22 -14.54 -16.83
N GLN A 343 13.17 -13.86 -16.20
CA GLN A 343 14.59 -14.12 -16.40
C GLN A 343 14.98 -15.53 -15.93
N GLU A 344 14.55 -15.95 -14.75
CA GLU A 344 14.78 -17.31 -14.23
C GLU A 344 14.18 -18.37 -15.14
N ARG A 345 13.00 -18.11 -15.72
CA ARG A 345 12.37 -19.00 -16.69
C ARG A 345 13.19 -19.10 -17.98
N GLU A 346 13.65 -17.98 -18.53
CA GLU A 346 14.49 -17.95 -19.73
C GLU A 346 15.83 -18.66 -19.51
N GLU A 347 16.48 -18.46 -18.35
CA GLU A 347 17.70 -19.16 -17.97
C GLU A 347 17.46 -20.66 -17.78
N SER A 348 16.40 -21.04 -17.08
CA SER A 348 16.00 -22.43 -16.87
C SER A 348 15.71 -23.14 -18.20
N VAL A 349 15.07 -22.46 -19.16
CA VAL A 349 14.82 -23.00 -20.51
C VAL A 349 16.12 -23.17 -21.30
N LYS A 350 17.07 -22.23 -21.20
CA LYS A 350 18.40 -22.37 -21.83
C LYS A 350 19.17 -23.56 -21.26
N ILE A 351 19.25 -23.65 -19.93
CA ILE A 351 19.91 -24.76 -19.22
C ILE A 351 19.22 -26.08 -19.55
N GLY A 352 17.89 -26.14 -19.52
CA GLY A 352 17.11 -27.32 -19.87
C GLY A 352 17.38 -27.82 -21.29
N ASN A 353 17.44 -26.91 -22.27
CA ASN A 353 17.82 -27.25 -23.64
C ASN A 353 19.26 -27.78 -23.74
N GLU A 354 20.20 -27.20 -23.00
CA GLU A 354 21.59 -27.65 -22.98
C GLU A 354 21.73 -29.04 -22.33
N ILE A 355 21.06 -29.26 -21.21
CA ILE A 355 20.99 -30.55 -20.50
C ILE A 355 20.38 -31.62 -21.42
N LEU A 356 19.26 -31.32 -22.06
CA LEU A 356 18.56 -32.22 -22.96
C LEU A 356 19.44 -32.57 -24.18
N SER A 357 20.02 -31.57 -24.84
CA SER A 357 20.86 -31.78 -26.03
C SER A 357 22.16 -32.53 -25.72
N LYS A 358 22.85 -32.22 -24.61
CA LYS A 358 24.05 -32.94 -24.18
C LYS A 358 23.74 -34.40 -23.83
N SER A 359 22.61 -34.66 -23.19
CA SER A 359 22.22 -36.00 -22.78
C SER A 359 21.79 -36.86 -23.97
N LEU A 360 21.03 -36.30 -24.92
CA LEU A 360 20.66 -37.00 -26.16
C LEU A 360 21.86 -37.21 -27.10
N ARG A 361 22.84 -36.30 -27.11
CA ARG A 361 24.14 -36.51 -27.80
C ARG A 361 24.89 -37.73 -27.26
N ARG A 362 24.96 -37.88 -25.93
CA ARG A 362 25.61 -39.04 -25.29
C ARG A 362 24.92 -40.36 -25.62
N LEU A 363 23.59 -40.34 -25.73
CA LEU A 363 22.78 -41.51 -26.06
C LEU A 363 22.71 -41.80 -27.57
N LYS A 364 23.30 -40.95 -28.44
CA LYS A 364 23.19 -41.00 -29.90
C LYS A 364 21.75 -40.88 -30.43
N MET A 365 20.88 -40.19 -29.70
CA MET A 365 19.44 -40.06 -29.99
C MET A 365 19.03 -38.62 -30.34
N LEU A 366 19.93 -37.82 -30.95
CA LEU A 366 19.61 -36.42 -31.28
C LEU A 366 18.38 -36.27 -32.18
N SER A 367 18.10 -37.26 -33.04
CA SER A 367 16.94 -37.25 -33.94
C SER A 367 15.61 -37.24 -33.21
N GLN A 368 15.57 -37.59 -31.92
CA GLN A 368 14.36 -37.62 -31.10
C GLN A 368 14.11 -36.32 -30.33
N LEU A 369 14.95 -35.28 -30.50
CA LEU A 369 14.80 -34.00 -29.80
C LEU A 369 13.41 -33.37 -29.98
N ASP A 370 12.89 -33.38 -31.21
CA ASP A 370 11.61 -32.75 -31.52
C ASP A 370 10.43 -33.57 -31.01
N LEU A 371 10.53 -34.91 -31.08
CA LEU A 371 9.56 -35.84 -30.51
C LEU A 371 9.45 -35.68 -28.98
N ILE A 372 10.59 -35.53 -28.29
CA ILE A 372 10.63 -35.33 -26.84
C ILE A 372 10.02 -33.98 -26.48
N LYS A 373 10.33 -32.92 -27.23
CA LYS A 373 9.73 -31.59 -27.02
C LYS A 373 8.22 -31.61 -27.22
N GLU A 374 7.69 -32.48 -28.08
CA GLU A 374 6.25 -32.66 -28.33
C GLU A 374 5.53 -33.53 -27.30
N SER A 375 6.28 -34.31 -26.52
CA SER A 375 5.73 -35.19 -25.47
C SER A 375 5.21 -34.47 -24.23
N PHE A 376 5.20 -33.13 -24.19
CA PHE A 376 4.81 -32.31 -23.04
C PHE A 376 3.44 -32.69 -22.43
N ALA A 377 2.47 -33.08 -23.27
CA ALA A 377 1.14 -33.50 -22.83
C ALA A 377 1.16 -34.79 -21.97
N LYS A 378 2.11 -35.70 -22.18
CA LYS A 378 2.25 -36.95 -21.40
C LYS A 378 2.73 -36.71 -19.95
N PHE A 379 3.28 -35.53 -19.68
CA PHE A 379 3.73 -35.11 -18.35
C PHE A 379 2.74 -34.17 -17.66
N GLY A 380 1.57 -33.94 -18.24
CA GLY A 380 0.56 -33.01 -17.70
C GLY A 380 0.97 -31.55 -17.81
N LEU A 381 1.93 -31.23 -18.70
CA LEU A 381 2.41 -29.86 -18.91
C LEU A 381 1.68 -29.23 -20.09
N GLY A 382 1.46 -27.91 -20.04
CA GLY A 382 0.69 -27.15 -21.01
C GLY A 382 1.46 -26.70 -22.26
N GLY A 383 2.76 -26.99 -22.36
CA GLY A 383 3.53 -26.65 -23.56
C GLY A 383 4.99 -27.08 -23.56
N LYS A 384 5.61 -27.04 -24.75
CA LYS A 384 7.02 -27.41 -24.98
C LYS A 384 7.99 -26.65 -24.06
N VAL A 385 7.73 -25.35 -23.83
CA VAL A 385 8.57 -24.48 -22.98
C VAL A 385 8.53 -24.91 -21.52
N GLN A 386 7.35 -25.29 -21.00
CA GLN A 386 7.21 -25.74 -19.61
C GLN A 386 7.93 -27.08 -19.37
N LEU A 387 7.92 -27.98 -20.35
CA LEU A 387 8.69 -29.23 -20.27
C LEU A 387 10.19 -28.96 -20.15
N ILE A 388 10.73 -28.08 -21.00
CA ILE A 388 12.15 -27.72 -20.98
C ILE A 388 12.52 -26.98 -19.68
N GLU A 389 11.63 -26.10 -19.21
CA GLU A 389 11.78 -25.40 -17.94
C GLU A 389 11.84 -26.37 -16.76
N ALA A 390 10.94 -27.36 -16.70
CA ALA A 390 10.92 -28.38 -15.65
C ALA A 390 12.20 -29.24 -15.62
N ILE A 391 12.78 -29.52 -16.80
CA ILE A 391 14.09 -30.19 -16.91
C ILE A 391 15.20 -29.26 -16.38
N GLY A 392 15.17 -27.98 -16.74
CA GLY A 392 16.14 -26.98 -16.27
C GLY A 392 16.12 -26.78 -14.75
N LYS A 393 14.93 -26.80 -14.15
CA LYS A 393 14.70 -26.74 -12.71
C LYS A 393 15.02 -28.05 -11.98
N GLY A 394 15.20 -29.14 -12.71
CA GLY A 394 15.47 -30.47 -12.15
C GLY A 394 14.25 -31.18 -11.56
N GLU A 395 13.04 -30.70 -11.85
CA GLU A 395 11.78 -31.34 -11.44
C GLU A 395 11.52 -32.63 -12.23
N LEU A 396 11.97 -32.68 -13.49
CA LEU A 396 11.93 -33.86 -14.34
C LEU A 396 13.33 -34.31 -14.71
N SER A 397 13.63 -35.57 -14.44
CA SER A 397 14.88 -36.18 -14.90
C SER A 397 14.74 -36.68 -16.34
N ILE A 398 15.85 -36.64 -17.09
CA ILE A 398 15.89 -37.16 -18.47
C ILE A 398 15.54 -38.66 -18.53
N ARG A 399 15.82 -39.42 -17.46
CA ARG A 399 15.48 -40.84 -17.38
C ARG A 399 13.97 -41.04 -17.31
N GLU A 400 13.27 -40.31 -16.46
CA GLU A 400 11.81 -40.34 -16.37
C GLU A 400 11.13 -39.91 -17.67
N ILE A 401 11.79 -39.04 -18.44
CA ILE A 401 11.30 -38.64 -19.76
C ILE A 401 11.45 -39.78 -20.77
N LEU A 402 12.60 -40.44 -20.81
CA LEU A 402 12.88 -41.56 -21.71
C LEU A 402 12.05 -42.80 -21.37
N ASP A 403 11.80 -43.09 -20.10
CA ASP A 403 10.99 -44.23 -19.66
C ASP A 403 9.51 -44.08 -20.07
N LYS A 404 9.01 -42.84 -20.22
CA LYS A 404 7.62 -42.54 -20.62
C LYS A 404 7.42 -42.33 -22.12
N ILE A 405 8.48 -42.22 -22.92
CA ILE A 405 8.41 -42.09 -24.37
C ILE A 405 8.81 -43.45 -24.98
N PRO A 406 7.84 -44.34 -25.26
CA PRO A 406 8.14 -45.60 -25.92
C PRO A 406 8.39 -45.30 -27.40
N ASP A 407 9.66 -45.15 -27.76
CA ASP A 407 10.23 -45.64 -29.01
C ASP A 407 11.76 -45.52 -28.96
N SER A 408 12.37 -46.44 -28.23
CA SER A 408 13.71 -46.93 -28.54
C SER A 408 13.81 -48.40 -28.18
N ASN A 409 13.17 -49.23 -29.02
CA ASN A 409 13.49 -50.65 -29.08
C ASN A 409 14.95 -50.80 -29.54
N ASN A 410 15.87 -50.68 -28.58
CA ASN A 410 17.15 -51.37 -28.43
C ASN A 410 18.03 -50.62 -27.41
N ILE A 411 17.63 -50.63 -26.14
CA ILE A 411 18.63 -50.56 -25.07
C ILE A 411 19.02 -52.00 -24.76
N LYS A 412 20.04 -52.52 -25.47
CA LYS A 412 20.82 -53.64 -24.92
C LYS A 412 21.36 -53.15 -23.58
N LYS A 413 21.06 -53.92 -22.54
CA LYS A 413 21.62 -53.77 -21.19
C LYS A 413 23.12 -54.08 -21.24
N ASP A 414 23.93 -53.18 -21.78
CA ASP A 414 25.37 -53.22 -21.58
C ASP A 414 25.70 -52.25 -20.44
N ASN A 415 26.10 -52.81 -19.30
CA ASN A 415 26.70 -52.07 -18.21
C ASN A 415 28.07 -51.52 -18.65
N PRO A 416 28.31 -50.20 -18.70
CA PRO A 416 29.66 -49.69 -18.58
C PRO A 416 30.05 -49.60 -17.09
N PRO A 417 31.32 -49.85 -16.73
CA PRO A 417 31.77 -49.81 -15.35
C PRO A 417 31.82 -48.35 -14.85
N GLY A 418 31.29 -48.12 -13.64
CA GLY A 418 31.58 -46.91 -12.87
C GLY A 418 30.72 -45.68 -13.16
N ILE A 419 29.39 -45.78 -13.11
CA ILE A 419 28.55 -44.62 -12.82
C ILE A 419 28.77 -44.28 -11.34
N LEU A 420 29.32 -43.09 -11.05
CA LEU A 420 29.25 -42.49 -9.72
C LEU A 420 27.81 -42.61 -9.23
N SER A 421 27.62 -43.41 -8.18
CA SER A 421 26.36 -43.48 -7.47
C SER A 421 26.10 -42.11 -6.85
N PHE A 422 25.38 -41.26 -7.58
CA PHE A 422 24.55 -40.25 -6.93
C PHE A 422 23.40 -41.00 -6.25
N LYS A 423 23.75 -41.70 -5.17
CA LYS A 423 22.82 -42.06 -4.10
C LYS A 423 22.09 -40.76 -3.80
N ARG A 424 20.75 -40.78 -3.86
CA ARG A 424 19.88 -39.75 -3.27
C ARG A 424 20.33 -39.56 -1.82
N LYS A 425 21.27 -38.67 -1.57
CA LYS A 425 21.20 -37.84 -0.38
C LYS A 425 20.17 -36.81 -0.75
N GLU A 426 19.05 -36.83 -0.05
CA GLU A 426 18.10 -35.72 0.00
C GLU A 426 18.90 -34.44 -0.19
N SER A 427 18.67 -33.76 -1.31
CA SER A 427 19.26 -32.47 -1.56
C SER A 427 18.84 -31.59 -0.38
N LYS A 428 19.74 -31.38 0.58
CA LYS A 428 19.60 -30.29 1.54
C LYS A 428 19.29 -29.07 0.70
N ASN A 429 18.08 -28.53 0.82
CA ASN A 429 17.64 -27.34 0.10
C ASN A 429 18.71 -26.25 0.25
N ILE A 430 19.55 -26.07 -0.78
CA ILE A 430 20.53 -24.99 -0.79
C ILE A 430 19.71 -23.73 -1.05
N LYS A 431 19.52 -22.93 0.01
CA LYS A 431 18.95 -21.59 -0.07
C LYS A 431 20.09 -20.60 -0.20
N LEU A 432 20.30 -20.08 -1.41
CA LEU A 432 21.18 -18.94 -1.66
C LEU A 432 20.29 -17.72 -1.86
N GLU A 433 20.42 -16.74 -0.95
CA GLU A 433 19.71 -15.45 -0.97
C GLU A 433 18.17 -15.48 -1.19
N GLY A 434 17.51 -16.61 -0.89
CA GLY A 434 16.06 -16.76 -0.99
C GLY A 434 15.58 -17.64 -2.15
N ILE A 435 16.49 -18.06 -3.05
CA ILE A 435 16.19 -18.99 -4.13
C ILE A 435 16.36 -20.42 -3.59
N SER A 436 15.33 -21.25 -3.73
CA SER A 436 15.36 -22.69 -3.43
C SER A 436 15.45 -23.52 -4.71
N ASN A 437 15.98 -24.74 -4.62
CA ASN A 437 16.15 -25.67 -5.76
C ASN A 437 17.17 -25.22 -6.82
N ILE A 438 18.27 -24.59 -6.40
CA ILE A 438 19.39 -24.31 -7.31
C ILE A 438 20.23 -25.58 -7.47
N MET A 439 20.55 -25.93 -8.72
CA MET A 439 21.54 -26.95 -9.04
C MET A 439 22.94 -26.41 -8.72
N ALA A 440 23.51 -26.80 -7.58
CA ALA A 440 24.86 -26.41 -7.18
C ALA A 440 25.86 -27.56 -7.39
N ASN A 441 27.05 -27.23 -7.86
CA ASN A 441 28.18 -28.17 -7.93
C ASN A 441 29.19 -27.80 -6.83
N PHE A 442 29.38 -28.69 -5.85
CA PHE A 442 30.32 -28.43 -4.76
C PHE A 442 31.76 -28.61 -5.25
N GLY A 443 32.62 -27.63 -4.95
CA GLY A 443 34.05 -27.74 -5.16
C GLY A 443 34.63 -28.88 -4.33
N LYS A 444 35.57 -29.65 -4.91
CA LYS A 444 36.25 -30.77 -4.23
C LYS A 444 37.50 -30.30 -3.46
N CYS A 445 37.43 -29.12 -2.85
CA CYS A 445 38.54 -28.61 -2.04
C CYS A 445 38.69 -29.40 -0.75
#